data_AF-A0A8B2NL20-F1
#
_entry.id   AF-A0A8B2NL20-F1
#
_cell.length_a   1.000
_cell.length_b   1.000
_cell.length_c   1.000
_cell.angle_alpha   90.00
_cell.angle_beta   90.00
_cell.angle_gamma   90.00
#
_symmetry.space_group_name_H-M   'P 1'
#
loop_
_entity.id
_entity.type
_entity.pdbx_description
1 polymer ?
#
loop_
_entity_poly.entity_id
_entity_poly.type
_entity_poly.pdbx_seq_one_letter_code
_entity_poly.pdbx_strand_id
1 'polypeptide(L)'
;MVRLSRRLRGFVQVACSAALLGSFFAIPAVQAHNNPSFREDLIATVPVTCGADGCQDSAAFALTWEPKTVQLIWRVEGDPGAKAHFAVAQDGKTLAETVADGDATGRFEGKGIQIVGAAGFDANFTVKVYAKVLDRSAAAEGGKVVDTALLDRGKKVFESANCIGCHKWHGSGGGGYGGAALSLRQSALDDDQLRTVILCGRPNTGMPYHSRTAYKGDDTSCYDMTATQLGEMMPPKAPKSVSDRQLDALVYYLRHDVVGKGEPTLEECKAFWGDKSRMCSIYE
;
A
#
# COMPACT_ATOMS: atom_id res chain seq x y z
N MET A 1 -45.98 72.80 -13.03
CA MET A 1 -44.61 73.00 -13.57
C MET A 1 -44.01 71.61 -13.80
N VAL A 2 -44.10 71.01 -15.00
CA VAL A 2 -43.33 71.30 -16.25
C VAL A 2 -41.84 71.04 -15.97
N ARG A 3 -41.13 70.04 -16.52
CA ARG A 3 -40.95 69.60 -17.93
C ARG A 3 -40.68 68.08 -17.98
N LEU A 4 -41.31 67.29 -18.87
CA LEU A 4 -40.97 67.05 -20.29
C LEU A 4 -39.46 66.72 -20.50
N SER A 5 -39.09 65.53 -20.95
CA SER A 5 -39.18 65.05 -22.34
C SER A 5 -38.35 63.75 -22.44
N ARG A 6 -38.37 62.87 -23.44
CA ARG A 6 -39.23 62.51 -24.57
C ARG A 6 -38.74 61.10 -24.99
N ARG A 7 -39.66 60.26 -25.45
CA ARG A 7 -39.37 58.97 -26.11
C ARG A 7 -38.58 59.16 -27.41
N LEU A 8 -37.67 58.24 -27.72
CA LEU A 8 -37.49 57.73 -29.08
C LEU A 8 -37.36 56.20 -29.06
N ARG A 9 -38.22 55.56 -29.85
CA ARG A 9 -38.15 54.14 -30.22
C ARG A 9 -37.20 54.01 -31.42
N GLY A 10 -36.41 52.95 -31.45
CA GLY A 10 -35.66 52.51 -32.61
C GLY A 10 -35.30 51.03 -32.47
N PHE A 11 -36.11 50.17 -33.09
CA PHE A 11 -35.86 48.74 -33.27
C PHE A 11 -34.79 48.58 -34.37
N VAL A 12 -33.68 47.91 -34.09
CA VAL A 12 -32.97 47.05 -35.08
C VAL A 12 -32.35 45.89 -34.31
N GLN A 13 -32.65 44.69 -34.79
CA GLN A 13 -32.26 43.38 -34.32
C GLN A 13 -31.17 42.86 -35.26
N VAL A 14 -29.95 42.56 -34.79
CA VAL A 14 -29.06 41.55 -35.42
C VAL A 14 -28.10 41.00 -34.34
N ALA A 15 -28.01 39.67 -34.31
CA ALA A 15 -27.18 38.84 -33.46
C ALA A 15 -25.68 39.08 -33.60
N CYS A 16 -24.90 38.81 -32.54
CA CYS A 16 -23.65 38.08 -32.70
C CYS A 16 -23.22 37.41 -31.39
N SER A 17 -23.13 36.10 -31.45
CA SER A 17 -22.57 35.20 -30.45
C SER A 17 -21.10 35.51 -30.19
N ALA A 18 -20.68 35.50 -28.93
CA ALA A 18 -19.33 35.08 -28.56
C ALA A 18 -19.39 34.51 -27.14
N ALA A 19 -19.47 33.19 -27.06
CA ALA A 19 -19.39 32.44 -25.82
C ALA A 19 -18.05 32.72 -25.14
N LEU A 20 -18.10 33.20 -23.90
CA LEU A 20 -16.98 33.14 -22.98
C LEU A 20 -16.76 31.65 -22.65
N LEU A 21 -15.82 31.02 -23.37
CA LEU A 21 -15.24 29.74 -23.00
C LEU A 21 -14.44 29.93 -21.70
N GLY A 22 -15.15 29.91 -20.58
CA GLY A 22 -14.55 29.69 -19.28
C GLY A 22 -14.02 28.26 -19.26
N SER A 23 -12.73 28.09 -19.53
CA SER A 23 -12.00 26.85 -19.29
C SER A 23 -11.93 26.60 -17.78
N PHE A 24 -13.03 26.11 -17.21
CA PHE A 24 -13.01 25.37 -15.96
C PHE A 24 -12.28 24.05 -16.26
N PHE A 25 -10.96 24.05 -16.08
CA PHE A 25 -10.26 22.80 -15.81
C PHE A 25 -10.82 22.26 -14.50
N ALA A 26 -11.78 21.34 -14.60
CA ALA A 26 -12.14 20.47 -13.51
C ALA A 26 -10.89 19.68 -13.15
N ILE A 27 -10.19 20.11 -12.10
CA ILE A 27 -9.20 19.30 -11.41
C ILE A 27 -9.94 18.03 -11.00
N PRO A 28 -9.55 16.82 -11.46
CA PRO A 28 -10.13 15.62 -10.88
C PRO A 28 -9.70 15.62 -9.42
N ALA A 29 -10.68 15.69 -8.52
CA ALA A 29 -10.47 15.42 -7.12
C ALA A 29 -10.04 13.96 -7.00
N VAL A 30 -8.73 13.71 -7.06
CA VAL A 30 -8.15 12.41 -6.73
C VAL A 30 -8.21 12.27 -5.22
N GLN A 31 -9.38 11.86 -4.75
CA GLN A 31 -9.55 11.29 -3.43
C GLN A 31 -8.97 9.88 -3.46
N ALA A 32 -7.64 9.77 -3.50
CA ALA A 32 -6.95 8.50 -3.32
C ALA A 32 -7.00 8.16 -1.82
N HIS A 33 -8.14 7.65 -1.38
CA HIS A 33 -8.16 6.77 -0.22
C HIS A 33 -7.28 5.58 -0.58
N ASN A 34 -6.25 5.30 0.23
CA ASN A 34 -5.33 4.17 0.08
C ASN A 34 -6.08 2.84 0.24
N ASN A 35 -6.95 2.52 -0.71
CA ASN A 35 -7.66 1.27 -0.73
C ASN A 35 -6.71 0.23 -1.35
N PRO A 36 -6.40 -0.87 -0.66
CA PRO A 36 -5.60 -1.94 -1.24
C PRO A 36 -6.15 -2.36 -2.62
N SER A 37 -5.27 -2.45 -3.61
CA SER A 37 -5.60 -3.06 -4.90
C SER A 37 -5.75 -4.57 -4.69
N PHE A 38 -6.78 -5.13 -5.32
CA PHE A 38 -7.03 -6.58 -5.30
C PHE A 38 -7.03 -7.09 -6.73
N ARG A 39 -6.44 -8.25 -6.94
CA ARG A 39 -6.49 -8.98 -8.20
C ARG A 39 -7.22 -10.31 -8.00
N GLU A 40 -7.85 -10.79 -9.06
CA GLU A 40 -8.55 -12.08 -9.09
C GLU A 40 -7.66 -13.09 -9.82
N ASP A 41 -7.02 -13.98 -9.06
CA ASP A 41 -6.23 -15.06 -9.63
C ASP A 41 -7.13 -16.27 -9.88
N LEU A 42 -7.20 -16.76 -11.11
CA LEU A 42 -7.85 -18.04 -11.39
C LEU A 42 -7.06 -19.16 -10.70
N ILE A 43 -7.66 -19.83 -9.71
CA ILE A 43 -7.01 -20.91 -8.96
C ILE A 43 -7.49 -22.29 -9.39
N ALA A 44 -8.70 -22.40 -9.97
CA ALA A 44 -9.23 -23.66 -10.47
C ALA A 44 -10.26 -23.45 -11.58
N THR A 45 -10.31 -24.40 -12.51
CA THR A 45 -11.39 -24.55 -13.47
C THR A 45 -11.93 -25.96 -13.30
N VAL A 46 -13.20 -26.08 -12.92
CA VAL A 46 -13.79 -27.37 -12.58
C VAL A 46 -14.98 -27.65 -13.50
N PRO A 47 -14.86 -28.66 -14.39
CA PRO A 47 -15.99 -29.09 -15.18
C PRO A 47 -16.96 -29.87 -14.29
N VAL A 48 -18.22 -29.46 -14.28
CA VAL A 48 -19.33 -30.22 -13.74
C VAL A 48 -20.03 -30.89 -14.90
N THR A 49 -19.96 -32.21 -14.93
CA THR A 49 -20.51 -33.03 -16.03
C THR A 49 -21.66 -33.89 -15.53
N CYS A 50 -22.64 -34.10 -16.39
CA CYS A 50 -23.74 -35.01 -16.14
C CYS A 50 -23.20 -36.44 -16.04
N GLY A 51 -23.67 -37.17 -15.02
CA GLY A 51 -23.39 -38.58 -14.89
C GLY A 51 -24.19 -39.41 -15.90
N ALA A 52 -23.94 -40.72 -15.92
CA ALA A 52 -24.70 -41.65 -16.76
C ALA A 52 -26.22 -41.62 -16.48
N ASP A 53 -26.61 -41.25 -15.25
CA ASP A 53 -27.99 -41.19 -14.78
C ASP A 53 -28.64 -39.79 -14.91
N GLY A 54 -27.95 -38.85 -15.57
CA GLY A 54 -28.44 -37.48 -15.81
C GLY A 54 -27.68 -36.40 -15.03
N CYS A 55 -28.17 -35.15 -15.11
CA CYS A 55 -27.47 -33.95 -14.66
C CYS A 55 -27.82 -33.51 -13.21
N GLN A 56 -28.27 -34.41 -12.34
CA GLN A 56 -28.86 -33.97 -11.08
C GLN A 56 -27.86 -33.69 -9.96
N ASP A 57 -26.76 -34.45 -9.90
CA ASP A 57 -25.77 -34.35 -8.83
C ASP A 57 -24.35 -34.59 -9.35
N SER A 58 -23.36 -33.97 -8.69
CA SER A 58 -21.93 -34.22 -8.95
C SER A 58 -21.19 -34.68 -7.69
N ALA A 59 -20.11 -35.44 -7.88
CA ALA A 59 -19.24 -35.84 -6.78
C ALA A 59 -18.48 -34.63 -6.20
N ALA A 60 -18.19 -34.70 -4.91
CA ALA A 60 -17.34 -33.71 -4.25
C ALA A 60 -15.91 -33.75 -4.82
N PHE A 61 -15.25 -32.60 -4.88
CA PHE A 61 -13.86 -32.49 -5.30
C PHE A 61 -13.11 -31.46 -4.45
N ALA A 62 -11.81 -31.72 -4.23
CA ALA A 62 -10.94 -30.89 -3.43
C ALA A 62 -10.07 -29.99 -4.33
N LEU A 63 -9.86 -28.76 -3.88
CA LEU A 63 -8.95 -27.79 -4.47
C LEU A 63 -7.87 -27.46 -3.44
N THR A 64 -6.61 -27.50 -3.83
CA THR A 64 -5.47 -27.21 -2.95
C THR A 64 -4.61 -26.09 -3.53
N TRP A 65 -4.08 -25.23 -2.67
CA TRP A 65 -3.16 -24.14 -3.04
C TRP A 65 -2.22 -23.81 -1.88
N GLU A 66 -1.15 -23.07 -2.17
CA GLU A 66 -0.20 -22.59 -1.14
C GLU A 66 -0.88 -21.74 -0.08
N PRO A 67 -0.54 -21.82 1.22
CA PRO A 67 -1.21 -21.07 2.28
C PRO A 67 -1.26 -19.56 2.00
N LYS A 68 -2.48 -19.00 1.94
CA LYS A 68 -2.70 -17.55 1.84
C LYS A 68 -4.07 -17.15 2.37
N THR A 69 -4.19 -15.91 2.83
CA THR A 69 -5.47 -15.28 3.11
C THR A 69 -6.15 -14.90 1.80
N VAL A 70 -7.32 -15.47 1.52
CA VAL A 70 -8.06 -15.24 0.27
C VAL A 70 -9.52 -14.94 0.54
N GLN A 71 -10.16 -14.27 -0.41
CA GLN A 71 -11.61 -14.32 -0.60
C GLN A 71 -11.86 -15.03 -1.92
N LEU A 72 -12.65 -16.11 -1.92
CA LEU A 72 -12.97 -16.82 -3.15
C LEU A 72 -14.15 -16.16 -3.86
N ILE A 73 -14.08 -16.10 -5.18
CA ILE A 73 -15.13 -15.63 -6.09
C ILE A 73 -15.44 -16.74 -7.08
N TRP A 74 -16.72 -16.97 -7.30
CA TRP A 74 -17.22 -18.01 -8.17
C TRP A 74 -17.67 -17.41 -9.49
N ARG A 75 -17.24 -18.00 -10.60
CA ARG A 75 -17.80 -17.70 -11.92
C ARG A 75 -18.28 -18.97 -12.60
N VAL A 76 -19.53 -18.98 -13.02
CA VAL A 76 -20.14 -20.13 -13.68
C VAL A 76 -20.24 -19.86 -15.17
N GLU A 77 -19.62 -20.72 -15.97
CA GLU A 77 -19.71 -20.69 -17.43
C GLU A 77 -20.60 -21.81 -17.94
N GLY A 78 -21.56 -21.45 -18.78
CA GLY A 78 -22.64 -22.33 -19.25
C GLY A 78 -24.00 -21.90 -18.69
N ASP A 79 -25.03 -22.66 -19.01
CA ASP A 79 -26.37 -22.49 -18.44
C ASP A 79 -26.69 -23.73 -17.62
N PRO A 80 -26.33 -23.75 -16.33
CA PRO A 80 -26.56 -24.91 -15.47
C PRO A 80 -28.04 -25.02 -15.03
N GLY A 81 -28.90 -24.09 -15.47
CA GLY A 81 -30.28 -23.97 -15.01
C GLY A 81 -30.39 -23.17 -13.71
N ALA A 82 -31.55 -22.54 -13.50
CA ALA A 82 -31.81 -21.60 -12.38
C ALA A 82 -31.75 -22.21 -10.97
N LYS A 83 -31.48 -23.52 -10.86
CA LYS A 83 -31.49 -24.27 -9.60
C LYS A 83 -30.14 -24.88 -9.26
N ALA A 84 -29.11 -24.68 -10.08
CA ALA A 84 -27.79 -25.19 -9.79
C ALA A 84 -27.23 -24.53 -8.52
N HIS A 85 -26.89 -25.37 -7.53
CA HIS A 85 -26.28 -24.92 -6.30
C HIS A 85 -25.18 -25.89 -5.89
N PHE A 86 -24.11 -25.36 -5.32
CA PHE A 86 -23.09 -26.16 -4.67
C PHE A 86 -22.73 -25.56 -3.32
N ALA A 87 -22.21 -26.41 -2.44
CA ALA A 87 -21.71 -26.00 -1.14
C ALA A 87 -20.19 -26.10 -1.10
N VAL A 88 -19.58 -25.24 -0.30
CA VAL A 88 -18.13 -25.13 -0.17
C VAL A 88 -17.79 -25.34 1.28
N ALA A 89 -16.84 -26.23 1.56
CA ALA A 89 -16.36 -26.52 2.89
C ALA A 89 -14.83 -26.43 2.97
N GLN A 90 -14.31 -26.15 4.15
CA GLN A 90 -12.90 -26.28 4.48
C GLN A 90 -12.79 -26.95 5.84
N ASP A 91 -11.92 -27.95 5.97
CA ASP A 91 -11.66 -28.66 7.22
C ASP A 91 -12.96 -29.16 7.91
N GLY A 92 -13.92 -29.61 7.10
CA GLY A 92 -15.23 -30.09 7.57
C GLY A 92 -16.25 -28.99 7.95
N LYS A 93 -15.91 -27.72 7.78
CA LYS A 93 -16.80 -26.58 8.03
C LYS A 93 -17.29 -25.95 6.74
N THR A 94 -18.60 -25.77 6.59
CA THR A 94 -19.20 -25.05 5.47
C THR A 94 -18.81 -23.58 5.47
N LEU A 95 -18.24 -23.11 4.37
CA LEU A 95 -17.84 -21.72 4.10
C LEU A 95 -18.92 -20.95 3.33
N ALA A 96 -19.64 -21.62 2.44
CA ALA A 96 -20.75 -21.06 1.67
C ALA A 96 -21.72 -22.17 1.24
N GLU A 97 -23.01 -21.84 1.24
CA GLU A 97 -24.09 -22.70 0.76
C GLU A 97 -24.76 -22.00 -0.42
N THR A 98 -25.39 -22.77 -1.31
CA THR A 98 -26.19 -22.24 -2.43
C THR A 98 -25.43 -21.25 -3.32
N VAL A 99 -24.18 -21.57 -3.64
CA VAL A 99 -23.30 -20.67 -4.40
C VAL A 99 -23.78 -20.51 -5.85
N ALA A 100 -24.00 -19.26 -6.25
CA ALA A 100 -24.36 -18.83 -7.61
C ALA A 100 -23.20 -18.09 -8.32
N ASP A 101 -23.40 -17.76 -9.60
CA ASP A 101 -22.45 -16.93 -10.35
C ASP A 101 -22.24 -15.56 -9.70
N GLY A 102 -20.99 -15.15 -9.52
CA GLY A 102 -20.62 -13.89 -8.90
C GLY A 102 -20.58 -13.89 -7.37
N ASP A 103 -21.00 -14.98 -6.71
CA ASP A 103 -20.94 -15.08 -5.26
C ASP A 103 -19.50 -15.08 -4.75
N ALA A 104 -19.33 -14.68 -3.49
CA ALA A 104 -18.03 -14.65 -2.83
C ALA A 104 -18.11 -15.16 -1.39
N THR A 105 -17.04 -15.81 -0.93
CA THR A 105 -16.90 -16.20 0.47
C THR A 105 -16.52 -15.00 1.35
N GLY A 106 -16.60 -15.18 2.68
CA GLY A 106 -15.79 -14.37 3.59
C GLY A 106 -14.29 -14.57 3.34
N ARG A 107 -13.44 -13.73 3.94
CA ARG A 107 -11.99 -13.96 3.91
C ARG A 107 -11.62 -15.08 4.87
N PHE A 108 -10.77 -15.99 4.42
CA PHE A 108 -10.25 -17.06 5.24
C PHE A 108 -8.80 -17.37 4.86
N GLU A 109 -8.10 -18.04 5.77
CA GLU A 109 -6.76 -18.57 5.56
C GLU A 109 -6.87 -20.08 5.37
N GLY A 110 -6.23 -20.61 4.33
CA GLY A 110 -6.33 -22.04 4.03
C GLY A 110 -5.36 -22.50 2.96
N LYS A 111 -5.11 -23.81 2.96
CA LYS A 111 -4.32 -24.55 1.95
C LYS A 111 -5.20 -25.19 0.88
N GLY A 112 -6.51 -24.97 0.94
CA GLY A 112 -7.47 -25.63 0.07
C GLY A 112 -8.91 -25.52 0.57
N ILE A 113 -9.84 -25.93 -0.28
CA ILE A 113 -11.27 -26.14 0.03
C ILE A 113 -11.76 -27.43 -0.60
N GLN A 114 -12.94 -27.88 -0.17
CA GLN A 114 -13.71 -28.93 -0.79
C GLN A 114 -15.01 -28.34 -1.33
N ILE A 115 -15.32 -28.57 -2.60
CA ILE A 115 -16.66 -28.37 -3.13
C ILE A 115 -17.43 -29.64 -2.84
N VAL A 116 -18.52 -29.52 -2.08
CA VAL A 116 -19.26 -30.64 -1.48
C VAL A 116 -20.17 -31.36 -2.50
N GLY A 117 -20.09 -30.98 -3.77
CA GLY A 117 -20.94 -31.46 -4.86
C GLY A 117 -21.87 -30.35 -5.36
N ALA A 118 -22.23 -30.41 -6.64
CA ALA A 118 -23.23 -29.54 -7.25
C ALA A 118 -24.54 -30.33 -7.42
N ALA A 119 -25.67 -29.69 -7.17
CA ALA A 119 -26.99 -30.30 -7.26
C ALA A 119 -27.95 -29.40 -8.07
N GLY A 120 -28.96 -30.03 -8.69
CA GLY A 120 -30.09 -29.34 -9.32
C GLY A 120 -29.77 -28.65 -10.64
N PHE A 121 -28.76 -29.13 -11.38
CA PHE A 121 -28.43 -28.65 -12.72
C PHE A 121 -29.11 -29.49 -13.82
N ASP A 122 -29.17 -28.98 -15.05
CA ASP A 122 -29.79 -29.66 -16.20
C ASP A 122 -28.87 -29.79 -17.42
N ALA A 123 -27.67 -29.20 -17.35
CA ALA A 123 -26.65 -29.29 -18.38
C ALA A 123 -25.23 -29.23 -17.78
N ASN A 124 -24.23 -29.66 -18.57
CA ASN A 124 -22.82 -29.50 -18.21
C ASN A 124 -22.47 -28.01 -18.07
N PHE A 125 -21.69 -27.67 -17.06
CA PHE A 125 -21.19 -26.31 -16.84
C PHE A 125 -19.79 -26.34 -16.27
N THR A 126 -19.14 -25.18 -16.26
CA THR A 126 -17.80 -25.02 -15.70
C THR A 126 -17.82 -24.02 -14.57
N VAL A 127 -17.25 -24.40 -13.43
CA VAL A 127 -17.01 -23.50 -12.30
C VAL A 127 -15.58 -23.01 -12.36
N LYS A 128 -15.40 -21.71 -12.59
CA LYS A 128 -14.11 -21.03 -12.42
C LYS A 128 -14.04 -20.43 -11.03
N VAL A 129 -12.99 -20.79 -10.29
CA VAL A 129 -12.77 -20.31 -8.93
C VAL A 129 -11.63 -19.31 -8.96
N TYR A 130 -11.91 -18.09 -8.54
CA TYR A 130 -10.94 -17.03 -8.44
C TYR A 130 -10.61 -16.76 -6.97
N ALA A 131 -9.34 -16.58 -6.65
CA ALA A 131 -8.91 -16.02 -5.38
C ALA A 131 -8.72 -14.51 -5.55
N LYS A 132 -9.57 -13.72 -4.88
CA LYS A 132 -9.33 -12.30 -4.68
C LYS A 132 -8.22 -12.12 -3.66
N VAL A 133 -7.03 -11.82 -4.15
CA VAL A 133 -5.83 -11.60 -3.34
C VAL A 133 -5.45 -10.12 -3.36
N LEU A 134 -4.77 -9.69 -2.30
CA LEU A 134 -4.10 -8.39 -2.33
C LEU A 134 -3.09 -8.40 -3.47
N ASP A 135 -3.24 -7.47 -4.41
CA ASP A 135 -2.32 -7.34 -5.53
C ASP A 135 -1.01 -6.73 -5.05
N ARG A 136 -0.06 -7.61 -4.69
CA ARG A 136 1.33 -7.24 -4.39
C ARG A 136 2.20 -7.13 -5.66
N SER A 137 1.69 -7.57 -6.81
CA SER A 137 2.37 -7.53 -8.11
C SER A 137 2.31 -6.17 -8.79
N ALA A 138 1.34 -5.32 -8.43
CA ALA A 138 1.37 -3.88 -8.71
C ALA A 138 2.64 -3.19 -8.15
N ALA A 139 3.35 -3.83 -7.19
CA ALA A 139 4.64 -3.36 -6.69
C ALA A 139 5.86 -3.99 -7.40
N ALA A 140 5.69 -5.00 -8.27
CA ALA A 140 6.81 -5.84 -8.72
C ALA A 140 7.04 -5.95 -10.25
N GLU A 141 6.04 -5.74 -11.12
CA GLU A 141 6.22 -6.03 -12.57
C GLU A 141 5.74 -4.92 -13.53
N GLY A 142 6.17 -3.69 -13.26
CA GLY A 142 6.09 -2.58 -14.22
C GLY A 142 7.02 -1.49 -13.72
N GLY A 143 7.95 -1.03 -14.58
CA GLY A 143 9.06 -0.13 -14.25
C GLY A 143 8.78 0.76 -13.04
N LYS A 144 9.44 0.44 -11.92
CA LYS A 144 9.38 1.07 -10.59
C LYS A 144 8.41 2.26 -10.52
N VAL A 145 7.10 1.99 -10.43
CA VAL A 145 6.16 3.06 -10.04
C VAL A 145 6.54 3.41 -8.62
N VAL A 146 7.21 4.55 -8.48
CA VAL A 146 7.63 5.08 -7.19
C VAL A 146 6.36 5.35 -6.38
N ASP A 147 6.23 4.71 -5.22
CA ASP A 147 5.13 4.96 -4.30
C ASP A 147 5.40 6.29 -3.59
N THR A 148 4.97 7.38 -4.24
CA THR A 148 5.16 8.75 -3.76
C THR A 148 4.51 8.98 -2.40
N ALA A 149 3.38 8.32 -2.12
CA ALA A 149 2.73 8.41 -0.82
C ALA A 149 3.57 7.73 0.28
N LEU A 150 4.27 6.64 -0.04
CA LEU A 150 5.19 5.99 0.88
C LEU A 150 6.48 6.81 1.07
N LEU A 151 7.00 7.45 0.01
CA LEU A 151 8.10 8.41 0.12
C LEU A 151 7.74 9.56 1.06
N ASP A 152 6.59 10.20 0.85
CA ASP A 152 6.13 11.33 1.67
C ASP A 152 5.96 10.93 3.15
N ARG A 153 5.42 9.73 3.40
CA ARG A 153 5.33 9.18 4.75
C ARG A 153 6.72 8.96 5.35
N GLY A 154 7.65 8.38 4.60
CA GLY A 154 9.02 8.10 5.03
C GLY A 154 9.79 9.37 5.35
N LYS A 155 9.73 10.37 4.45
CA LYS A 155 10.28 11.71 4.66
C LYS A 155 9.72 12.37 5.92
N LYS A 156 8.40 12.32 6.13
CA LYS A 156 7.77 12.84 7.36
C LYS A 156 8.24 12.12 8.62
N VAL A 157 8.52 10.81 8.55
CA VAL A 157 9.13 10.08 9.67
C VAL A 157 10.57 10.55 9.87
N PHE A 158 11.36 10.68 8.82
CA PHE A 158 12.75 11.16 8.87
C PHE A 158 12.86 12.54 9.53
N GLU A 159 11.95 13.45 9.21
CA GLU A 159 11.83 14.76 9.86
C GLU A 159 11.38 14.64 11.32
N SER A 160 10.21 14.00 11.54
CA SER A 160 9.55 14.07 12.84
C SER A 160 10.14 13.15 13.90
N ALA A 161 10.89 12.13 13.52
CA ALA A 161 11.73 11.32 14.41
C ALA A 161 13.11 11.97 14.67
N ASN A 162 13.33 13.18 14.14
CA ASN A 162 14.53 13.99 14.30
C ASN A 162 15.81 13.34 13.74
N CYS A 163 15.70 12.50 12.71
CA CYS A 163 16.86 11.94 12.01
C CYS A 163 17.70 13.06 11.38
N ILE A 164 17.04 14.12 10.90
CA ILE A 164 17.65 15.32 10.33
C ILE A 164 18.56 16.09 11.30
N GLY A 165 18.35 15.97 12.62
CA GLY A 165 19.15 16.67 13.62
C GLY A 165 20.63 16.27 13.56
N CYS A 166 20.88 15.01 13.21
CA CYS A 166 22.22 14.44 13.07
C CYS A 166 22.58 14.20 11.59
N HIS A 167 21.71 13.53 10.83
CA HIS A 167 22.00 13.14 9.45
C HIS A 167 21.79 14.25 8.41
N LYS A 168 21.26 15.40 8.83
CA LYS A 168 20.84 16.53 7.97
C LYS A 168 19.68 16.14 7.05
N TRP A 169 19.07 17.14 6.40
CA TRP A 169 17.92 16.90 5.51
C TRP A 169 18.28 16.03 4.31
N HIS A 170 19.50 16.21 3.78
CA HIS A 170 20.01 15.47 2.63
C HIS A 170 20.64 14.12 3.02
N GLY A 171 20.84 13.82 4.29
CA GLY A 171 21.42 12.54 4.73
C GLY A 171 22.95 12.44 4.63
N SER A 172 23.70 13.51 4.35
CA SER A 172 25.17 13.42 4.26
C SER A 172 25.86 13.37 5.63
N GLY A 173 25.11 13.51 6.73
CA GLY A 173 25.70 13.49 8.06
C GLY A 173 26.55 14.74 8.35
N GLY A 174 27.40 14.65 9.37
CA GLY A 174 28.24 15.74 9.86
C GLY A 174 28.05 16.03 11.35
N GLY A 175 28.72 17.07 11.85
CA GLY A 175 28.64 17.47 13.26
C GLY A 175 27.24 17.92 13.69
N GLY A 176 26.80 17.49 14.87
CA GLY A 176 25.48 17.84 15.41
C GLY A 176 25.27 17.42 16.88
N TYR A 177 24.02 17.54 17.33
CA TYR A 177 23.52 17.23 18.68
C TYR A 177 23.50 15.69 18.89
N GLY A 178 24.68 15.08 18.98
CA GLY A 178 24.85 13.61 19.05
C GLY A 178 26.17 13.07 18.50
N GLY A 179 27.08 13.95 18.05
CA GLY A 179 28.38 13.58 17.48
C GLY A 179 28.45 13.81 15.97
N ALA A 180 29.48 13.26 15.32
CA ALA A 180 29.62 13.29 13.87
C ALA A 180 28.79 12.15 13.26
N ALA A 181 27.60 12.48 12.76
CA ALA A 181 26.73 11.51 12.12
C ALA A 181 27.36 11.01 10.82
N LEU A 182 27.27 9.70 10.56
CA LEU A 182 27.68 9.12 9.30
C LEU A 182 26.77 9.56 8.15
N SER A 183 27.33 9.62 6.94
CA SER A 183 26.58 9.85 5.72
C SER A 183 25.69 8.63 5.42
N LEU A 184 24.38 8.83 5.42
CA LEU A 184 23.41 7.85 4.96
C LEU A 184 23.51 7.66 3.44
N ARG A 185 23.94 8.69 2.70
CA ARG A 185 24.17 8.60 1.25
C ARG A 185 25.22 7.55 0.88
N GLN A 186 26.20 7.35 1.75
CA GLN A 186 27.28 6.37 1.59
C GLN A 186 27.03 5.06 2.36
N SER A 187 25.80 4.85 2.86
CA SER A 187 25.48 3.66 3.62
C SER A 187 25.60 2.39 2.77
N ALA A 188 26.35 1.41 3.27
CA ALA A 188 26.43 0.06 2.70
C ALA A 188 25.43 -0.92 3.35
N LEU A 189 24.60 -0.45 4.28
CA LEU A 189 23.66 -1.32 5.00
C LEU A 189 22.55 -1.80 4.05
N ASP A 190 22.13 -3.06 4.19
CA ASP A 190 20.91 -3.61 3.58
C ASP A 190 19.62 -3.17 4.35
N ASP A 191 18.44 -3.56 3.87
CA ASP A 191 17.16 -3.08 4.43
C ASP A 191 16.94 -3.57 5.85
N ASP A 192 17.32 -4.81 6.14
CA ASP A 192 17.18 -5.40 7.47
C ASP A 192 18.18 -4.76 8.44
N GLN A 193 19.40 -4.51 7.98
CA GLN A 193 20.41 -3.78 8.75
C GLN A 193 19.98 -2.34 9.04
N LEU A 194 19.37 -1.63 8.07
CA LEU A 194 18.79 -0.31 8.30
C LEU A 194 17.68 -0.37 9.36
N ARG A 195 16.78 -1.37 9.27
CA ARG A 195 15.71 -1.58 10.24
C ARG A 195 16.26 -1.81 11.64
N THR A 196 17.21 -2.71 11.79
CA THR A 196 17.87 -3.02 13.06
C THR A 196 18.50 -1.77 13.64
N VAL A 197 19.31 -1.04 12.86
CA VAL A 197 19.99 0.16 13.35
C VAL A 197 19.02 1.27 13.75
N ILE A 198 17.90 1.44 13.04
CA ILE A 198 16.87 2.44 13.40
C ILE A 198 16.13 2.02 14.68
N LEU A 199 15.71 0.76 14.77
CA LEU A 199 14.93 0.28 15.93
C LEU A 199 15.77 0.17 17.19
N CYS A 200 17.02 -0.28 17.07
CA CYS A 200 17.92 -0.60 18.17
C CYS A 200 18.95 0.51 18.46
N GLY A 201 19.05 1.54 17.62
CA GLY A 201 20.12 2.53 17.75
C GLY A 201 21.49 1.91 17.49
N ARG A 202 22.57 2.65 17.73
CA ARG A 202 23.94 2.11 17.57
C ARG A 202 24.68 2.14 18.90
N PRO A 203 25.03 0.98 19.47
CA PRO A 203 25.81 0.92 20.70
C PRO A 203 27.11 1.72 20.64
N ASN A 204 27.48 2.32 21.77
CA ASN A 204 28.66 3.17 21.92
C ASN A 204 28.66 4.42 20.99
N THR A 205 27.46 4.91 20.62
CA THR A 205 27.29 6.14 19.84
C THR A 205 26.13 6.99 20.36
N GLY A 206 25.96 8.20 19.83
CA GLY A 206 24.79 9.05 20.10
C GLY A 206 23.54 8.70 19.29
N MET A 207 23.55 7.69 18.41
CA MET A 207 22.37 7.33 17.61
C MET A 207 21.35 6.58 18.47
N PRO A 208 20.15 7.15 18.68
CA PRO A 208 19.19 6.57 19.61
C PRO A 208 18.44 5.37 19.03
N TYR A 209 17.88 4.55 19.92
CA TYR A 209 16.94 3.49 19.55
C TYR A 209 15.52 4.04 19.44
N HIS A 210 14.79 3.68 18.38
CA HIS A 210 13.43 4.16 18.12
C HIS A 210 12.33 3.13 18.40
N SER A 211 12.67 1.88 18.72
CA SER A 211 11.68 0.90 19.14
C SER A 211 11.08 1.23 20.50
N ARG A 212 9.80 0.93 20.69
CA ARG A 212 9.12 1.06 21.99
C ARG A 212 9.46 -0.09 22.94
N THR A 213 9.93 -1.21 22.42
CA THR A 213 10.15 -2.45 23.18
C THR A 213 11.62 -2.78 23.33
N ALA A 214 12.49 -2.25 22.46
CA ALA A 214 13.92 -2.51 22.51
C ALA A 214 14.48 -2.28 23.92
N TYR A 215 15.23 -3.28 24.40
CA TYR A 215 15.98 -3.25 25.64
C TYR A 215 15.13 -3.14 26.92
N LYS A 216 13.83 -3.46 26.84
CA LYS A 216 12.98 -3.56 28.04
C LYS A 216 13.11 -4.93 28.69
N GLY A 217 13.38 -4.95 29.98
CA GLY A 217 13.49 -6.20 30.74
C GLY A 217 14.65 -7.05 30.21
N ASP A 218 14.35 -8.29 29.86
CA ASP A 218 15.26 -9.28 29.29
C ASP A 218 15.19 -9.36 27.75
N ASP A 219 14.60 -8.35 27.09
CA ASP A 219 14.55 -8.27 25.62
C ASP A 219 15.95 -8.30 25.00
N THR A 220 16.19 -9.30 24.16
CA THR A 220 17.42 -9.49 23.38
C THR A 220 17.21 -9.28 21.89
N SER A 221 16.04 -8.79 21.44
CA SER A 221 15.76 -8.57 20.01
C SER A 221 16.74 -7.63 19.32
N CYS A 222 17.45 -6.80 20.09
CA CYS A 222 18.48 -5.90 19.59
C CYS A 222 19.89 -6.43 19.89
N TYR A 223 20.57 -6.87 18.83
CA TYR A 223 21.95 -7.36 18.86
C TYR A 223 22.19 -8.57 19.78
N ASP A 224 21.16 -9.38 20.06
CA ASP A 224 21.21 -10.51 20.98
C ASP A 224 21.71 -10.12 22.39
N MET A 225 21.46 -8.87 22.79
CA MET A 225 21.95 -8.28 24.03
C MET A 225 20.83 -7.56 24.78
N THR A 226 20.81 -7.75 26.10
CA THR A 226 19.98 -6.99 27.03
C THR A 226 20.58 -5.62 27.34
N ALA A 227 19.76 -4.71 27.88
CA ALA A 227 20.24 -3.41 28.39
C ALA A 227 21.38 -3.55 29.40
N THR A 228 21.29 -4.55 30.29
CA THR A 228 22.31 -4.81 31.32
C THR A 228 23.63 -5.26 30.72
N GLN A 229 23.61 -6.09 29.67
CA GLN A 229 24.82 -6.51 28.96
C GLN A 229 25.49 -5.34 28.21
N LEU A 230 24.70 -4.40 27.68
CA LEU A 230 25.23 -3.22 26.98
C LEU A 230 25.87 -2.21 27.92
N GLY A 231 25.35 -2.05 29.15
CA GLY A 231 25.93 -1.14 30.16
C GLY A 231 26.11 0.28 29.64
N GLU A 232 27.33 0.81 29.68
CA GLU A 232 27.66 2.17 29.21
C GLU A 232 27.57 2.33 27.68
N MET A 233 27.59 1.23 26.92
CA MET A 233 27.43 1.27 25.46
C MET A 233 25.97 1.42 25.03
N MET A 234 25.03 1.49 25.97
CA MET A 234 23.61 1.56 25.70
C MET A 234 23.25 2.80 24.85
N PRO A 235 22.69 2.64 23.62
CA PRO A 235 22.25 3.79 22.85
C PRO A 235 21.16 4.59 23.61
N PRO A 236 21.13 5.92 23.46
CA PRO A 236 20.11 6.73 24.10
C PRO A 236 18.71 6.39 23.58
N LYS A 237 17.68 6.64 24.38
CA LYS A 237 16.30 6.47 23.93
C LYS A 237 15.87 7.63 23.02
N ALA A 238 15.26 7.32 21.89
CA ALA A 238 14.70 8.37 21.04
C ALA A 238 13.50 9.06 21.73
N PRO A 239 13.33 10.38 21.59
CA PRO A 239 12.16 11.08 22.11
C PRO A 239 10.87 10.62 21.40
N LYS A 240 10.98 10.19 20.13
CA LYS A 240 9.87 9.68 19.33
C LYS A 240 10.16 8.25 18.88
N SER A 241 9.26 7.34 19.24
CA SER A 241 9.30 5.97 18.74
C SER A 241 8.80 5.84 17.32
N VAL A 242 9.32 4.86 16.59
CA VAL A 242 8.91 4.50 15.22
C VAL A 242 8.18 3.15 15.28
N SER A 243 6.98 3.07 14.71
CA SER A 243 6.23 1.82 14.53
C SER A 243 6.68 1.08 13.26
N ASP A 244 6.38 -0.21 13.12
CA ASP A 244 6.79 -1.01 11.95
C ASP A 244 6.34 -0.40 10.62
N ARG A 245 5.10 0.10 10.54
CA ARG A 245 4.60 0.79 9.33
C ARG A 245 5.37 2.08 9.02
N GLN A 246 5.79 2.81 10.06
CA GLN A 246 6.61 4.01 9.89
C GLN A 246 8.05 3.64 9.49
N LEU A 247 8.56 2.53 10.02
CA LEU A 247 9.87 1.99 9.67
C LEU A 247 9.90 1.56 8.21
N ASP A 248 8.87 0.86 7.74
CA ASP A 248 8.73 0.48 6.32
C ASP A 248 8.81 1.70 5.40
N ALA A 249 8.03 2.74 5.71
CA ALA A 249 8.03 3.97 4.94
C ALA A 249 9.38 4.69 5.00
N LEU A 250 10.00 4.74 6.18
CA LEU A 250 11.30 5.39 6.38
C LEU A 250 12.40 4.68 5.58
N VAL A 251 12.47 3.35 5.63
CA VAL A 251 13.47 2.57 4.88
C VAL A 251 13.24 2.73 3.38
N TYR A 252 11.99 2.72 2.93
CA TYR A 252 11.65 2.99 1.54
C TYR A 252 12.14 4.38 1.07
N TYR A 253 11.87 5.42 1.85
CA TYR A 253 12.38 6.78 1.59
C TYR A 253 13.90 6.84 1.57
N LEU A 254 14.58 6.26 2.57
CA LEU A 254 16.04 6.24 2.62
C LEU A 254 16.63 5.57 1.37
N ARG A 255 16.08 4.43 0.94
CA ARG A 255 16.56 3.73 -0.25
C ARG A 255 16.35 4.47 -1.55
N HIS A 256 15.27 5.22 -1.65
CA HIS A 256 14.90 5.87 -2.89
C HIS A 256 15.56 7.26 -3.05
N ASP A 257 15.61 8.01 -1.95
CA ASP A 257 15.90 9.46 -1.97
C ASP A 257 17.17 9.85 -1.20
N VAL A 258 17.83 8.91 -0.51
CA VAL A 258 19.01 9.23 0.32
C VAL A 258 20.21 8.33 0.00
N VAL A 259 20.10 7.02 0.20
CA VAL A 259 21.18 6.05 0.05
C VAL A 259 21.61 5.99 -1.42
N GLY A 260 22.93 6.04 -1.65
CA GLY A 260 23.52 6.01 -2.99
C GLY A 260 23.41 7.31 -3.77
N LYS A 261 22.74 8.35 -3.24
CA LYS A 261 22.73 9.67 -3.89
C LYS A 261 24.11 10.33 -3.81
N GLY A 262 24.46 11.09 -4.84
CA GLY A 262 25.69 11.89 -4.88
C GLY A 262 25.62 13.12 -4.00
N GLU A 263 26.28 14.21 -4.41
CA GLU A 263 26.18 15.48 -3.71
C GLU A 263 24.73 16.02 -3.70
N PRO A 264 24.27 16.67 -2.62
CA PRO A 264 22.93 17.24 -2.55
C PRO A 264 22.69 18.26 -3.66
N THR A 265 21.51 18.21 -4.28
CA THR A 265 21.14 19.10 -5.39
C THR A 265 20.05 20.11 -5.02
N LEU A 266 19.90 21.15 -5.84
CA LEU A 266 18.80 22.11 -5.72
C LEU A 266 17.42 21.43 -5.84
N GLU A 267 17.29 20.46 -6.73
CA GLU A 267 16.06 19.69 -6.94
C GLU A 267 15.70 18.88 -5.68
N GLU A 268 16.67 18.16 -5.11
CA GLU A 268 16.49 17.41 -3.87
C GLU A 268 16.11 18.34 -2.71
N CYS A 269 16.71 19.53 -2.64
CA CYS A 269 16.37 20.52 -1.62
C CYS A 269 14.93 21.01 -1.76
N LYS A 270 14.49 21.33 -2.98
CA LYS A 270 13.11 21.77 -3.25
C LYS A 270 12.10 20.65 -3.03
N ALA A 271 12.45 19.41 -3.35
CA ALA A 271 11.63 18.25 -3.01
C ALA A 271 11.49 18.08 -1.49
N PHE A 272 12.55 18.39 -0.72
CA PHE A 272 12.52 18.30 0.73
C PHE A 272 11.78 19.47 1.40
N TRP A 273 12.13 20.72 1.09
CA TRP A 273 11.62 21.90 1.80
C TRP A 273 10.52 22.66 1.05
N GLY A 274 10.25 22.32 -0.21
CA GLY A 274 9.39 23.06 -1.12
C GLY A 274 10.13 24.14 -1.93
N ASP A 275 9.57 24.50 -3.08
CA ASP A 275 10.19 25.38 -4.08
C ASP A 275 10.59 26.78 -3.59
N LYS A 276 9.94 27.26 -2.53
CA LYS A 276 10.11 28.61 -1.98
C LYS A 276 11.00 28.65 -0.73
N SER A 277 11.62 27.53 -0.36
CA SER A 277 12.41 27.46 0.86
C SER A 277 13.74 28.20 0.73
N ARG A 278 14.00 29.11 1.67
CA ARG A 278 15.30 29.79 1.78
C ARG A 278 16.46 28.84 2.08
N MET A 279 16.18 27.64 2.58
CA MET A 279 17.21 26.61 2.82
C MET A 279 17.88 26.15 1.53
N CYS A 280 17.24 26.37 0.37
CA CYS A 280 17.73 25.91 -0.93
C CYS A 280 18.57 26.92 -1.68
N SER A 281 18.68 28.17 -1.20
CA SER A 281 19.42 29.24 -1.90
C SER A 281 20.92 28.98 -2.00
N ILE A 282 21.47 28.04 -1.23
CA ILE A 282 22.89 27.66 -1.29
C ILE A 282 23.23 26.79 -2.51
N TYR A 283 22.21 26.32 -3.25
CA TYR A 283 22.35 25.48 -4.44
C TYR A 283 21.95 26.19 -5.74
N GLU A 284 21.64 27.47 -5.68
CA GLU A 284 21.36 28.33 -6.85
C GLU A 284 22.66 28.94 -7.38
#